data_AF-A0A495MMX7-F1
#
_entry.id   AF-A0A495MMX7-F1
#
_cell.length_a   1.000
_cell.length_b   1.000
_cell.length_c   1.000
_cell.angle_alpha   90.00
_cell.angle_beta   90.00
_cell.angle_gamma   90.00
#
_symmetry.space_group_name_H-M   'P 1'
#
loop_
_entity.id
_entity.type
_entity.pdbx_description
1 polymer ?
#
loop_
_entity_poly.entity_id
_entity_poly.type
_entity_poly.pdbx_seq_one_letter_code
_entity_poly.pdbx_strand_id
1 'polypeptide(L)'
;MQLSNSEEQLMQHLWKLEKAFMKDLLECYPEPKPATTTVATLLKRMIDKKFVTYTEIGNSREYYPLVKKTDYFSKHVNGLIKNFFNNSASQFASFFTTETDLTKTELEELQKIIDKEIQKKKK
;
A
#
# COMPACT_ATOMS: atom_id res chain seq x y z
N MET A 1 0.48 0.35 -14.34
CA MET A 1 1.70 1.09 -13.91
C MET A 1 2.04 0.61 -12.51
N GLN A 2 3.31 0.32 -12.24
CA GLN A 2 3.77 -0.14 -10.93
C GLN A 2 4.62 0.96 -10.26
N LEU A 3 4.52 1.05 -8.94
CA LEU A 3 5.44 1.85 -8.14
C LEU A 3 6.73 1.04 -7.95
N SER A 4 7.88 1.70 -8.00
CA SER A 4 9.12 1.08 -7.52
C SER A 4 9.10 0.92 -6.00
N ASN A 5 9.99 0.10 -5.44
CA ASN A 5 10.09 -0.08 -3.99
C ASN A 5 10.22 1.26 -3.23
N SER A 6 11.01 2.20 -3.75
CA SER A 6 11.18 3.53 -3.14
C SER A 6 9.94 4.41 -3.26
N GLU A 7 9.22 4.33 -4.40
CA GLU A 7 7.96 5.05 -4.60
C GLU A 7 6.84 4.46 -3.72
N GLU A 8 6.85 3.14 -3.49
CA GLU A 8 5.89 2.47 -2.61
C GLU A 8 6.12 2.84 -1.15
N GLN A 9 7.38 2.89 -0.68
CA GLN A 9 7.69 3.38 0.67
C GLN A 9 7.20 4.81 0.88
N LEU A 10 7.45 5.70 -0.10
CA LEU A 10 6.95 7.07 -0.03
C LEU A 10 5.41 7.11 0.02
N MET A 11 4.74 6.26 -0.77
CA MET A 11 3.28 6.11 -0.71
C MET A 11 2.80 5.63 0.65
N GLN A 12 3.49 4.70 1.30
CA GLN A 12 3.11 4.21 2.62
C GLN A 12 3.11 5.34 3.65
N HIS A 13 4.11 6.21 3.63
CA HIS A 13 4.15 7.41 4.46
C HIS A 13 3.02 8.38 4.10
N LEU A 14 2.80 8.63 2.82
CA LEU A 14 1.76 9.56 2.35
C LEU A 14 0.34 9.06 2.65
N TRP A 15 0.06 7.76 2.55
CA TRP A 15 -1.22 7.16 2.94
C TRP A 15 -1.46 7.21 4.44
N LYS A 16 -0.40 7.18 5.26
CA LYS A 16 -0.51 7.31 6.71
C LYS A 16 -0.81 8.75 7.14
N LEU A 17 -0.24 9.71 6.45
CA LEU A 17 -0.41 11.15 6.73
C LEU A 17 -1.64 11.75 6.06
N GLU A 18 -2.18 11.12 5.01
CA GLU A 18 -3.23 11.58 4.09
C GLU A 18 -2.85 12.84 3.29
N LYS A 19 -2.21 13.82 3.94
CA LYS A 19 -1.64 15.04 3.38
C LYS A 19 -0.31 15.30 4.06
N ALA A 20 0.70 15.65 3.28
CA ALA A 20 2.04 15.85 3.81
C ALA A 20 2.80 16.92 3.03
N PHE A 21 3.55 17.77 3.73
CA PHE A 21 4.54 18.61 3.10
C PHE A 21 5.85 17.84 2.92
N MET A 22 6.76 18.43 2.13
CA MET A 22 8.09 17.88 1.92
C MET A 22 8.82 17.58 3.25
N LYS A 23 8.64 18.44 4.26
CA LYS A 23 9.24 18.29 5.59
C LYS A 23 8.69 17.06 6.31
N ASP A 24 7.37 16.90 6.37
CA ASP A 24 6.72 15.76 7.03
C ASP A 24 7.15 14.41 6.41
N LEU A 25 7.28 14.38 5.07
CA LEU A 25 7.75 13.19 4.37
C LEU A 25 9.20 12.84 4.74
N LEU A 26 10.09 13.83 4.86
CA LEU A 26 11.48 13.64 5.28
C LEU A 26 11.61 13.18 6.74
N GLU A 27 10.70 13.62 7.60
CA GLU A 27 10.65 13.22 9.01
C GLU A 27 10.16 11.78 9.21
N CYS A 28 9.39 11.24 8.26
CA CYS A 28 8.95 9.85 8.29
C CYS A 28 10.06 8.83 7.98
N TYR A 29 11.17 9.27 7.38
CA TYR A 29 12.27 8.37 7.03
C TYR A 29 13.18 8.11 8.24
N PRO A 30 13.52 6.83 8.51
CA PRO A 30 14.54 6.50 9.51
C PRO A 30 15.93 6.97 9.04
N GLU A 31 16.88 7.15 9.97
CA GLU A 31 18.26 7.46 9.58
C GLU A 31 18.94 6.27 8.90
N PRO A 32 19.69 6.50 7.80
CA PRO A 32 20.02 7.78 7.18
C PRO A 32 18.89 8.34 6.31
N LYS A 33 18.52 9.60 6.57
CA LYS A 33 17.45 10.27 5.82
C LYS A 33 17.84 10.45 4.35
N PRO A 34 16.94 10.16 3.39
CA PRO A 34 17.19 10.43 1.99
C PRO A 34 17.33 11.94 1.76
N ALA A 35 18.14 12.32 0.77
CA ALA A 35 18.24 13.72 0.37
C ALA A 35 16.87 14.26 -0.09
N THR A 36 16.62 15.53 0.18
CA THR A 36 15.40 16.23 -0.27
C THR A 36 15.21 16.13 -1.78
N THR A 37 16.29 16.20 -2.56
CA THR A 37 16.28 16.06 -4.02
C THR A 37 15.84 14.67 -4.47
N THR A 38 16.17 13.61 -3.71
CA THR A 38 15.75 12.24 -3.98
C THR A 38 14.24 12.11 -3.83
N VAL A 39 13.69 12.55 -2.68
CA VAL A 39 12.25 12.51 -2.43
C VAL A 39 11.49 13.40 -3.43
N ALA A 40 12.03 14.56 -3.80
CA ALA A 40 11.42 15.43 -4.81
C ALA A 40 11.38 14.77 -6.20
N THR A 41 12.43 14.02 -6.57
CA THR A 41 12.47 13.27 -7.84
C THR A 41 11.45 12.13 -7.82
N LEU A 42 11.32 11.41 -6.70
CA LEU A 42 10.31 10.37 -6.53
C LEU A 42 8.89 10.95 -6.63
N LEU A 43 8.62 12.05 -5.92
CA LEU A 43 7.33 12.76 -5.99
C LEU A 43 7.02 13.17 -7.43
N LYS A 44 7.98 13.77 -8.14
CA LYS A 44 7.79 14.17 -9.54
C LYS A 44 7.42 12.98 -10.42
N ARG A 45 8.12 11.84 -10.29
CA ARG A 45 7.79 10.61 -11.04
C ARG A 45 6.40 10.08 -10.69
N MET A 46 6.01 10.13 -9.42
CA MET A 46 4.69 9.66 -8.95
C MET A 46 3.56 10.58 -9.39
N ILE A 47 3.81 11.89 -9.52
CA ILE A 47 2.90 12.87 -10.10
C ILE A 47 2.71 12.60 -11.59
N ASP A 48 3.80 12.37 -12.33
CA ASP A 48 3.76 11.99 -13.75
C ASP A 48 2.91 10.72 -13.98
N LYS A 49 3.08 9.75 -13.08
CA LYS A 49 2.30 8.50 -13.06
C LYS A 49 0.87 8.66 -12.49
N LYS A 50 0.44 9.87 -12.11
CA LYS A 50 -0.89 10.18 -11.54
C LYS A 50 -1.24 9.42 -10.25
N PHE A 51 -0.24 9.04 -9.47
CA PHE A 51 -0.45 8.40 -8.16
C PHE A 51 -0.59 9.42 -7.04
N VAL A 52 0.16 10.52 -7.12
CA VAL A 52 0.19 11.63 -6.14
C VAL A 52 -0.09 12.91 -6.88
N THR A 53 -0.65 13.89 -6.18
CA THR A 53 -0.69 15.28 -6.65
C THR A 53 -0.36 16.20 -5.49
N TYR A 54 -0.29 17.50 -5.76
CA TYR A 54 -0.08 18.51 -4.73
C TYR A 54 -1.04 19.69 -4.90
N THR A 55 -1.29 20.36 -3.78
CA THR A 55 -1.92 21.68 -3.74
C THR A 55 -0.88 22.70 -3.28
N GLU A 56 -0.84 23.86 -3.93
CA GLU A 56 0.01 24.97 -3.49
C GLU A 56 -0.71 25.73 -2.37
N ILE A 57 -0.11 25.73 -1.19
CA ILE A 57 -0.59 26.45 -0.01
C ILE A 57 0.46 27.51 0.32
N GLY A 58 0.27 28.71 -0.20
CA GLY A 58 1.24 29.81 -0.09
C GLY A 58 2.55 29.46 -0.80
N ASN A 59 3.66 29.43 -0.05
CA ASN A 59 5.00 29.06 -0.56
C ASN A 59 5.32 27.56 -0.42
N SER A 60 4.37 26.76 0.06
CA SER A 60 4.57 25.34 0.35
C SER A 60 3.69 24.46 -0.53
N ARG A 61 4.19 23.27 -0.88
CA ARG A 61 3.44 22.25 -1.61
C ARG A 61 2.97 21.17 -0.65
N GLU A 62 1.66 21.02 -0.53
CA GLU A 62 1.02 19.94 0.22
C GLU A 62 0.73 18.78 -0.73
N TYR A 63 1.40 17.65 -0.55
CA TYR A 63 1.22 16.45 -1.36
C TYR A 63 0.13 15.56 -0.78
N TYR A 64 -0.66 14.93 -1.65
CA TYR A 64 -1.70 13.98 -1.25
C TYR A 64 -1.87 12.85 -2.27
N PRO A 65 -2.24 11.63 -1.83
CA PRO A 65 -2.38 10.48 -2.71
C PRO A 65 -3.69 10.56 -3.48
N LEU A 66 -3.64 10.33 -4.79
CA LEU A 66 -4.84 10.20 -5.64
C LEU A 66 -5.42 8.78 -5.59
N VAL A 67 -4.57 7.79 -5.32
CA VAL A 67 -4.95 6.38 -5.28
C VAL A 67 -5.10 5.93 -3.84
N LYS A 68 -6.20 5.23 -3.52
CA LYS A 68 -6.40 4.61 -2.21
C LYS A 68 -5.45 3.42 -2.04
N LYS A 69 -4.89 3.27 -0.84
CA LYS A 69 -4.04 2.13 -0.47
C LYS A 69 -4.70 0.79 -0.82
N THR A 70 -5.99 0.66 -0.55
CA THR A 70 -6.75 -0.56 -0.84
C THR A 70 -6.85 -0.86 -2.32
N ASP A 71 -7.14 0.13 -3.18
CA ASP A 71 -7.25 -0.07 -4.62
C ASP A 71 -5.92 -0.51 -5.24
N TYR A 72 -4.83 0.15 -4.84
CA TYR A 72 -3.48 -0.21 -5.29
C TYR A 72 -3.09 -1.62 -4.82
N PHE A 73 -3.26 -1.89 -3.52
CA PHE A 73 -2.87 -3.16 -2.93
C PHE A 73 -3.71 -4.32 -3.46
N SER A 74 -5.04 -4.14 -3.59
CA SER A 74 -5.92 -5.17 -4.15
C SER A 74 -5.55 -5.53 -5.59
N LYS A 75 -5.20 -4.54 -6.43
CA LYS A 75 -4.71 -4.83 -7.80
C LYS A 75 -3.40 -5.60 -7.79
N HIS A 76 -2.48 -5.22 -6.91
CA HIS A 76 -1.19 -5.90 -6.78
C HIS A 76 -1.37 -7.35 -6.31
N VAL A 77 -2.11 -7.57 -5.22
CA VAL A 77 -2.40 -8.90 -4.67
C VAL A 77 -3.18 -9.76 -5.66
N ASN A 78 -4.20 -9.23 -6.32
CA ASN A 78 -4.93 -9.98 -7.34
C ASN A 78 -4.02 -10.36 -8.52
N GLY A 79 -3.08 -9.49 -8.89
CA GLY A 79 -2.04 -9.81 -9.87
C GLY A 79 -1.12 -10.95 -9.41
N LEU A 80 -0.69 -10.95 -8.15
CA LEU A 80 0.09 -12.02 -7.56
C LEU A 80 -0.69 -13.34 -7.53
N ILE A 81 -1.94 -13.33 -7.08
CA ILE A 81 -2.82 -14.52 -7.07
C ILE A 81 -2.99 -15.07 -8.48
N LYS A 82 -3.20 -14.19 -9.47
CA LYS A 82 -3.35 -14.60 -10.87
C LYS A 82 -2.06 -15.22 -11.43
N ASN A 83 -0.91 -14.62 -11.17
CA ASN A 83 0.37 -15.03 -11.77
C ASN A 83 1.03 -16.22 -11.07
N PHE A 84 0.92 -16.31 -9.74
CA PHE A 84 1.63 -17.33 -8.94
C PHE A 84 0.71 -18.44 -8.43
N PHE A 85 -0.60 -18.18 -8.31
CA PHE A 85 -1.56 -19.11 -7.73
C PHE A 85 -2.66 -19.52 -8.72
N ASN A 86 -2.39 -19.41 -10.02
CA ASN A 86 -3.30 -19.81 -11.11
C ASN A 86 -4.72 -19.22 -10.95
N ASN A 87 -4.82 -18.00 -10.43
CA ASN A 87 -6.07 -17.31 -10.11
C ASN A 87 -6.94 -18.02 -9.04
N SER A 88 -6.34 -18.90 -8.23
CA SER A 88 -6.99 -19.61 -7.13
C SER A 88 -6.70 -18.93 -5.79
N ALA A 89 -7.70 -18.23 -5.26
CA ALA A 89 -7.64 -17.64 -3.92
C ALA A 89 -7.46 -18.71 -2.83
N SER A 90 -7.97 -19.93 -3.04
CA SER A 90 -7.81 -21.05 -2.12
C SER A 90 -6.37 -21.54 -2.03
N GLN A 91 -5.64 -21.54 -3.15
CA GLN A 91 -4.23 -21.93 -3.18
C GLN A 91 -3.35 -20.87 -2.49
N PHE A 92 -3.66 -19.59 -2.70
CA PHE A 92 -3.04 -18.50 -1.95
C PHE A 92 -3.31 -18.62 -0.44
N ALA A 93 -4.55 -18.90 -0.05
CA ALA A 93 -4.92 -19.09 1.36
C ALA A 93 -4.17 -20.27 1.99
N SER A 94 -4.09 -21.41 1.29
CA SER A 94 -3.33 -22.59 1.75
C SER A 94 -1.85 -22.25 1.94
N PHE A 95 -1.23 -21.59 0.97
CA PHE A 95 0.16 -21.16 1.06
C PHE A 95 0.37 -20.18 2.21
N PHE A 96 -0.50 -19.18 2.35
CA PHE A 96 -0.45 -18.21 3.43
C PHE A 96 -0.55 -18.86 4.82
N THR A 97 -1.42 -19.85 4.99
CA THR A 97 -1.54 -20.57 6.27
C THR A 97 -0.35 -21.49 6.57
N THR A 98 0.29 -22.04 5.54
CA THR A 98 1.41 -22.98 5.70
C THR A 98 2.76 -22.28 5.88
N GLU A 99 3.01 -21.19 5.15
CA GLU A 99 4.31 -20.51 5.15
C GLU A 99 4.45 -19.43 6.22
N THR A 100 3.34 -18.84 6.68
CA THR A 100 3.39 -17.75 7.65
C THR A 100 3.46 -18.25 9.10
N ASP A 101 3.55 -19.58 9.32
CA ASP A 101 3.55 -20.22 10.66
C ASP A 101 2.52 -19.60 11.61
N LEU A 102 1.28 -19.42 11.11
CA LEU A 102 0.22 -18.74 11.86
C LEU A 102 -0.10 -19.50 13.14
N THR A 103 -0.21 -18.77 14.24
CA THR A 103 -0.61 -19.37 15.50
C THR A 103 -2.07 -19.84 15.44
N LYS A 104 -2.44 -20.78 16.31
CA LYS A 104 -3.82 -21.28 16.41
C LYS A 104 -4.83 -20.13 16.57
N THR A 105 -4.48 -19.11 17.35
CA THR A 105 -5.33 -17.92 17.58
C THR A 105 -5.55 -17.13 16.30
N GLU A 106 -4.51 -16.90 15.49
CA GLU A 106 -4.60 -16.17 14.22
C GLU A 106 -5.43 -16.94 13.18
N LEU A 107 -5.32 -18.27 13.15
CA LEU A 107 -6.15 -19.13 12.31
C LEU A 107 -7.63 -19.08 12.72
N GLU A 108 -7.92 -19.04 14.02
CA GLU A 108 -9.29 -18.86 14.53
C GLU A 108 -9.87 -17.48 14.19
N GLU A 109 -9.05 -16.42 14.23
CA GLU A 109 -9.48 -15.09 13.79
C GLU A 109 -9.74 -15.03 12.29
N LEU A 110 -8.87 -15.63 11.47
CA LEU A 110 -9.07 -15.76 10.02
C LEU A 110 -10.37 -16.50 9.70
N GLN A 111 -10.64 -17.62 10.38
CA GLN A 111 -11.87 -18.37 10.22
C GLN A 111 -13.11 -17.49 10.51
N LYS A 112 -13.10 -16.73 11.61
CA LYS A 112 -14.19 -15.79 11.95
C LYS A 112 -14.41 -14.71 10.88
N ILE A 113 -13.33 -14.18 10.30
CA ILE A 113 -13.41 -13.18 9.22
C ILE A 113 -14.05 -13.82 7.98
N ILE A 114 -13.63 -15.03 7.61
CA ILE A 114 -14.17 -15.77 6.45
C ILE A 114 -15.67 -16.08 6.67
N ASP A 115 -16.05 -16.61 7.83
CA ASP A 115 -17.44 -16.89 8.17
C ASP A 115 -18.31 -15.63 8.07
N LYS A 116 -17.82 -14.50 8.60
CA LYS A 116 -18.53 -13.22 8.52
C LYS A 116 -18.76 -12.76 7.08
N GLU A 117 -17.77 -12.93 6.21
CA GLU A 117 -17.90 -12.60 4.78
C GLU A 117 -18.81 -13.58 4.02
N ILE A 118 -18.80 -14.88 4.37
CA ILE A 118 -19.75 -15.86 3.84
C ILE A 118 -21.18 -15.49 4.20
N GLN A 119 -21.43 -15.09 5.45
CA GLN A 119 -22.77 -14.67 5.89
C GLN A 119 -23.25 -13.39 5.21
N LYS A 120 -22.35 -12.42 4.96
CA LYS A 120 -22.69 -11.23 4.17
C LYS A 120 -23.08 -11.54 2.73
N LYS A 121 -22.40 -12.50 2.09
CA LYS A 121 -22.69 -12.90 0.69
C LYS A 121 -23.91 -13.81 0.53
N LYS A 122 -24.43 -14.39 1.62
CA LYS A 122 -25.70 -15.14 1.63
C LYS A 122 -26.94 -14.25 1.72
N LYS A 123 -26.76 -12.95 1.94
CA LYS A 123 -27.83 -11.94 2.04
C LYS A 123 -27.95 -11.15 0.75
#